data_AF-A0AAV5MTU5-F1
#
_entry.id   AF-A0AAV5MTU5-F1
#
_cell.length_a   1.000
_cell.length_b   1.000
_cell.length_c   1.000
_cell.angle_alpha   90.00
_cell.angle_beta   90.00
_cell.angle_gamma   90.00
#
_symmetry.space_group_name_H-M   'P 1'
#
loop_
_entity.id
_entity.type
_entity.pdbx_description
1 polymer ?
#
loop_
_entity_poly.entity_id
_entity_poly.type
_entity_poly.pdbx_seq_one_letter_code
_entity_poly.pdbx_strand_id
1 'polypeptide(L)'
;MVYMWGIKEVYYGCSNDKFGGCGSILSLHSSDSETLISGNPQKKGFKCTGGLMASEAISLLRSFYEQGNPNAPKSHRPLVQKAAD
;
A
#
# COMPACT_ATOMS: atom_id res chain seq x y z
N MET A 1 9.62 -6.56 -1.34
CA MET A 1 10.58 -5.44 -1.33
C MET A 1 10.92 -4.98 0.08
N VAL A 2 9.97 -4.43 0.86
CA VAL A 2 10.19 -3.92 2.24
C VAL A 2 10.99 -4.89 3.11
N TYR A 3 10.57 -6.16 3.13
CA TYR A 3 11.26 -7.24 3.82
C TYR A 3 12.70 -7.48 3.33
N MET A 4 12.96 -7.41 2.02
CA MET A 4 14.29 -7.64 1.45
C MET A 4 15.29 -6.56 1.88
N TRP A 5 14.78 -5.39 2.25
CA TRP A 5 15.57 -4.24 2.70
C TRP A 5 15.81 -4.23 4.22
N GLY A 6 15.34 -5.24 4.95
CA GLY A 6 15.57 -5.36 6.39
C GLY A 6 14.76 -4.37 7.24
N ILE A 7 13.68 -3.80 6.70
CA ILE A 7 12.77 -2.95 7.46
C ILE A 7 12.05 -3.81 8.51
N LYS A 8 12.10 -3.37 9.77
CA LYS A 8 11.54 -4.12 10.92
C LYS A 8 10.07 -3.83 11.17
N GLU A 9 9.63 -2.61 10.84
CA GLU A 9 8.27 -2.17 11.13
C GLU A 9 7.78 -1.18 10.06
N VAL A 10 6.50 -1.30 9.71
CA VAL A 10 5.81 -0.45 8.76
C VAL A 10 4.55 0.10 9.40
N TYR A 11 4.34 1.39 9.20
CA TYR A 11 3.14 2.12 9.61
C TYR A 11 2.46 2.68 8.37
N TYR A 12 1.14 2.52 8.26
CA TYR A 12 0.39 2.98 7.09
C TYR A 12 -1.00 3.50 7.47
N GLY A 13 -1.58 4.29 6.55
CA GLY A 13 -2.85 4.95 6.79
C GLY A 13 -4.04 4.02 6.65
N CYS A 14 -4.49 3.76 5.43
CA CYS A 14 -5.64 2.91 5.16
C CYS A 14 -5.24 1.56 4.56
N SER A 15 -6.10 0.56 4.70
CA SER A 15 -5.97 -0.74 4.02
C SER A 15 -6.01 -0.57 2.50
N ASN A 16 -5.37 -1.50 1.78
CA ASN A 16 -5.42 -1.56 0.32
C ASN A 16 -6.17 -2.81 -0.12
N ASP A 17 -7.42 -2.61 -0.54
CA ASP A 17 -8.37 -3.69 -0.83
C ASP A 17 -8.18 -4.32 -2.22
N LYS A 18 -7.23 -3.81 -3.02
CA LYS A 18 -6.93 -4.37 -4.35
C LYS A 18 -5.62 -5.15 -4.37
N PHE A 19 -4.61 -4.67 -3.65
CA PHE A 19 -3.23 -5.15 -3.79
C PHE A 19 -2.48 -5.25 -2.45
N GLY A 20 -3.15 -5.15 -1.30
CA GLY A 20 -2.45 -5.03 -0.02
C GLY A 20 -1.79 -6.32 0.47
N GLY A 21 -0.49 -6.22 0.78
CA GLY A 21 0.33 -7.32 1.33
C GLY A 21 0.51 -7.32 2.86
N CYS A 22 -0.21 -6.44 3.57
CA CYS A 22 -0.13 -6.27 5.03
C CYS A 22 -1.40 -6.76 5.76
N GLY A 23 -2.08 -7.77 5.21
CA GLY A 23 -3.25 -8.40 5.83
C GLY A 23 -4.61 -8.00 5.25
N SER A 24 -4.67 -7.00 4.36
CA SER A 24 -5.93 -6.67 3.66
C SER A 24 -6.27 -7.68 2.54
N ILE A 25 -5.26 -8.15 1.79
CA ILE A 25 -5.42 -9.21 0.77
C ILE A 25 -4.52 -10.40 1.09
N LEU A 26 -3.21 -10.16 1.24
CA LEU A 26 -2.23 -11.17 1.65
C LEU A 26 -1.49 -10.72 2.91
N SER A 27 -1.01 -11.67 3.70
CA SER A 27 -0.22 -11.41 4.92
C SER A 27 1.27 -11.69 4.71
N LEU A 28 1.88 -10.99 3.74
CA LEU A 28 3.29 -11.18 3.37
C LEU A 28 4.27 -10.71 4.46
N HIS A 29 3.80 -9.80 5.32
CA HIS A 29 4.55 -9.28 6.46
C HIS A 29 4.79 -10.32 7.57
N SER A 30 3.90 -11.32 7.67
CA SER A 30 3.91 -12.37 8.68
C SER A 30 4.21 -13.75 8.10
N SER A 31 4.78 -13.81 6.89
CA SER A 31 5.14 -15.10 6.29
C SER A 31 6.23 -15.76 7.11
N ASP A 32 5.81 -16.63 8.03
CA ASP A 32 6.65 -17.65 8.62
C ASP A 32 7.03 -18.60 7.49
N SER A 33 8.20 -18.36 6.90
CA SER A 33 8.83 -19.38 6.06
C SER A 33 9.28 -20.50 6.98
N GLU A 34 8.35 -21.35 7.41
CA GLU A 34 8.66 -22.71 7.83
C GLU A 34 9.25 -23.42 6.61
N THR A 35 10.58 -23.49 6.56
CA THR A 35 11.37 -24.73 6.47
C THR A 35 12.74 -24.51 5.83
N LEU A 36 13.77 -24.88 6.61
CA LEU A 36 14.84 -25.83 6.26
C LEU A 36 15.65 -25.58 4.97
N ILE A 37 16.99 -25.41 5.11
CA ILE A 37 18.07 -26.12 4.34
C ILE A 37 19.41 -25.38 4.37
N SER A 38 19.53 -24.12 4.78
CA SER A 38 20.85 -23.47 4.83
C SER A 38 20.96 -22.50 5.98
N GLY A 39 22.05 -22.57 6.73
CA GLY A 39 22.37 -21.84 7.96
C GLY A 39 22.48 -20.32 7.83
N ASN A 40 21.56 -19.69 7.10
CA ASN A 40 21.35 -18.26 7.08
C ASN A 40 20.30 -17.86 8.11
N PRO A 41 20.45 -16.71 8.77
CA PRO A 41 19.55 -16.30 9.84
C PRO A 41 18.11 -16.20 9.33
N GLN A 42 17.22 -16.83 10.09
CA GLN A 42 15.77 -16.83 9.90
C GLN A 42 15.29 -15.43 9.55
N LYS A 43 14.76 -15.28 8.34
CA LYS A 43 14.24 -14.01 7.88
C LYS A 43 12.88 -13.76 8.54
N LYS A 44 12.93 -13.18 9.74
CA LYS A 44 11.77 -12.79 10.53
C LYS A 44 10.93 -11.78 9.74
N GLY A 45 9.62 -11.96 9.71
CA GLY A 45 8.68 -10.98 9.17
C GLY A 45 8.83 -9.60 9.82
N PHE A 46 8.11 -8.61 9.30
CA PHE A 46 8.13 -7.25 9.83
C PHE A 46 6.77 -6.90 10.45
N LYS A 47 6.77 -6.05 11.48
CA LYS A 47 5.54 -5.61 12.13
C LYS A 47 4.80 -4.61 11.25
N CYS A 48 3.49 -4.77 11.13
CA CYS A 48 2.63 -3.86 10.37
C CYS A 48 1.58 -3.25 11.30
N THR A 49 1.50 -1.92 11.30
CA THR A 49 0.45 -1.18 12.01
C THR A 49 -0.27 -0.26 11.02
N GLY A 50 -1.52 -0.60 10.72
CA GLY A 50 -2.41 0.19 9.87
C GLY A 50 -3.39 1.05 10.67
N GLY A 51 -4.07 1.96 9.99
CA GLY A 51 -5.16 2.77 10.57
C GLY A 51 -4.77 4.20 10.94
N LEU A 52 -3.51 4.60 10.72
CA LEU A 52 -3.03 5.94 11.11
C LEU A 52 -3.59 7.01 10.18
N MET A 53 -4.50 7.85 10.67
CA MET A 53 -5.16 8.86 9.84
C MET A 53 -5.81 8.22 8.60
N ALA A 54 -6.45 7.06 8.78
CA ALA A 54 -7.01 6.29 7.68
C ALA A 54 -8.04 7.08 6.88
N SER A 55 -8.86 7.90 7.55
CA SER A 55 -9.87 8.75 6.93
C SER A 55 -9.24 9.78 5.99
N GLU A 56 -8.18 10.42 6.44
CA GLU A 56 -7.43 11.43 5.66
C GLU A 56 -6.72 10.77 4.48
N ALA A 57 -6.09 9.61 4.69
CA ALA A 57 -5.47 8.84 3.61
C ALA A 57 -6.50 8.44 2.53
N ILE A 58 -7.69 7.99 2.93
CA ILE A 58 -8.79 7.68 2.01
C ILE A 58 -9.27 8.95 1.29
N SER A 59 -9.41 10.06 1.99
CA SER A 59 -9.82 11.34 1.41
C SER A 59 -8.84 11.81 0.32
N LEU A 60 -7.54 11.71 0.58
CA LEU A 60 -6.50 12.05 -0.39
C LEU A 60 -6.58 11.18 -1.65
N LEU A 61 -6.74 9.86 -1.47
CA LEU A 61 -6.91 8.94 -2.60
C LEU A 61 -8.18 9.25 -3.40
N ARG A 62 -9.29 9.58 -2.73
CA ARG A 62 -10.54 9.96 -3.39
C ARG A 62 -10.33 11.21 -4.26
N SER A 63 -9.77 12.27 -3.69
CA SER A 63 -9.49 13.50 -4.44
C SER A 63 -8.55 13.26 -5.62
N PHE A 64 -7.56 12.38 -5.49
CA PHE A 64 -6.70 11.97 -6.60
C PHE A 64 -7.48 11.29 -7.73
N TYR A 65 -8.36 10.34 -7.41
CA TYR A 65 -9.16 9.63 -8.42
C TYR A 65 -10.26 10.48 -9.06
N GLU A 66 -10.79 11.45 -8.33
CA GLU A 66 -11.79 12.41 -8.83
C GLU A 66 -11.19 13.35 -9.88
N GLN A 67 -9.95 13.80 -9.69
CA GLN A 67 -9.25 14.66 -10.66
C GLN A 67 -9.06 13.97 -12.03
N GLY A 68 -8.88 12.65 -12.04
CA GLY A 68 -8.62 11.87 -13.25
C GLY A 68 -7.20 12.05 -13.78
N ASN A 69 -6.89 11.40 -14.91
CA ASN A 69 -5.56 11.44 -15.51
C ASN A 69 -5.57 12.32 -16.78
N PRO A 70 -4.95 13.51 -16.78
CA PRO A 70 -4.89 14.38 -17.96
C PRO A 70 -4.08 13.78 -19.11
N ASN A 71 -3.20 12.82 -18.82
CA ASN A 71 -2.36 12.16 -19.80
C ASN A 71 -3.02 10.89 -20.38
N ALA A 72 -4.26 10.58 -20.00
CA ALA A 72 -4.95 9.40 -20.52
C ALA A 72 -5.28 9.59 -22.02
N PRO A 73 -4.78 8.71 -22.93
CA PRO A 73 -5.01 8.86 -24.37
C PRO A 73 -6.48 8.86 -24.77
N LYS A 74 -7.31 8.14 -24.00
CA LYS A 74 -8.77 8.17 -24.06
C LYS A 74 -9.28 8.32 -22.65
N SER A 75 -9.92 9.46 -22.36
CA SER A 75 -10.48 9.64 -21.04
C SER A 75 -11.80 8.88 -20.92
N HIS A 76 -11.89 8.00 -19.92
CA HIS A 76 -13.15 7.33 -19.57
C HIS A 76 -14.09 8.23 -18.76
N ARG A 77 -13.60 9.33 -18.20
CA ARG A 77 -14.37 10.33 -17.46
C ARG A 77 -13.88 11.75 -17.74
N PRO A 78 -14.77 12.76 -17.75
CA PRO A 78 -14.34 14.15 -17.82
C PRO A 78 -13.40 14.48 -16.65
N LEU A 79 -12.32 15.22 -16.92
CA LEU A 79 -11.44 15.72 -15.87
C LEU A 79 -12.16 16.84 -15.12
N VAL A 80 -11.96 16.92 -13.82
CA VAL A 80 -12.43 18.07 -13.04
C VAL A 80 -11.66 19.30 -13.53
N GLN A 81 -12.38 20.29 -14.07
CA GLN A 81 -11.76 21.55 -14.49
C GLN A 81 -11.17 22.22 -13.26
N LYS A 82 -9.86 22.44 -13.26
CA LYS A 82 -9.21 23.22 -12.21
C LYS A 82 -9.75 24.63 -12.33
N ALA A 83 -10.44 25.12 -11.29
CA ALA A 83 -10.79 26.54 -11.22
C ALA A 83 -9.49 27.34 -11.40
N ALA A 84 -9.50 28.28 -12.34
CA ALA A 84 -8.41 29.21 -12.49
C ALA A 84 -8.48 30.17 -11.29
N ASP A 85 -7.51 30.06 -10.38
CA ASP A 85 -7.25 31.05 -9.34
C ASP A 85 -6.48 32.25 -9.96
#